data_AF-A0A395LW03-F1
#
_entry.id   AF-A0A395LW03-F1
#
_cell.length_a   1.000
_cell.length_b   1.000
_cell.length_c   1.000
_cell.angle_alpha   90.00
_cell.angle_beta   90.00
_cell.angle_gamma   90.00
#
_symmetry.space_group_name_H-M   'P 1'
#
loop_
_entity.id
_entity.type
_entity.pdbx_description
1 polymer ?
#
loop_
_entity_poly.entity_id
_entity_poly.type
_entity_poly.pdbx_seq_one_letter_code
_entity_poly.pdbx_strand_id
1 'polypeptide(L)'
;MRFTRVAGLCLLFALLLSTPANAQQAGDYRSTIAVFNWTDLSRWERFENGSWQTPTPSQGYPGQYPGTGTVTIRDGATVTIDFNILPENQIGGLVVSGTLQFDNTSGRVLTVGSGGVTIAPGGQFNASGTLKTMETIRIPLRFKMAAH
;
A
#
# COMPACT_ATOMS: atom_id res chain seq x y z
N MET A 1 -45.27 5.71 -24.89
CA MET A 1 -44.30 6.03 -23.80
C MET A 1 -44.03 4.79 -22.94
N ARG A 2 -43.19 3.85 -23.38
CA ARG A 2 -42.76 2.68 -22.57
C ARG A 2 -41.25 2.41 -22.62
N PHE A 3 -40.53 2.98 -23.59
CA PHE A 3 -39.08 2.80 -23.76
C PHE A 3 -38.21 3.57 -22.75
N THR A 4 -38.69 4.70 -22.21
CA THR A 4 -37.95 5.47 -21.20
C THR A 4 -37.80 4.76 -19.86
N ARG A 5 -38.74 3.87 -19.50
CA ARG A 5 -38.67 3.12 -18.23
C ARG A 5 -37.64 1.99 -18.27
N VAL A 6 -37.49 1.33 -19.42
CA VAL A 6 -36.47 0.28 -19.63
C VAL A 6 -35.09 0.91 -19.76
N ALA A 7 -34.96 2.01 -20.50
CA ALA A 7 -33.70 2.74 -20.60
C ALA A 7 -33.23 3.25 -19.22
N GLY A 8 -34.15 3.76 -18.39
CA GLY A 8 -33.84 4.17 -17.02
C GLY A 8 -33.40 3.02 -16.11
N LEU A 9 -34.01 1.84 -16.26
CA LEU A 9 -33.64 0.64 -15.50
C LEU A 9 -32.25 0.11 -15.93
N CYS A 10 -31.95 0.13 -17.24
CA CYS A 10 -30.63 -0.22 -17.76
C CYS A 10 -29.54 0.76 -17.31
N LEU A 11 -29.83 2.06 -17.26
CA LEU A 11 -28.90 3.09 -16.78
C LEU A 11 -28.62 2.92 -15.27
N LEU A 12 -29.66 2.64 -14.48
CA LEU A 12 -29.55 2.39 -13.04
C LEU A 12 -28.76 1.11 -12.74
N PHE A 13 -28.95 0.06 -13.53
CA PHE A 13 -28.18 -1.20 -13.42
C PHE A 13 -26.70 -0.98 -13.75
N ALA A 14 -26.37 -0.19 -14.77
CA ALA A 14 -24.98 0.15 -15.11
C ALA A 14 -24.25 0.96 -14.02
N LEU A 15 -24.98 1.82 -13.29
CA LEU A 15 -24.45 2.59 -12.16
C LEU A 15 -24.24 1.74 -10.89
N LEU A 16 -24.93 0.61 -10.75
CA LEU A 16 -24.80 -0.32 -9.61
C LEU A 16 -23.62 -1.31 -9.78
N LEU A 17 -23.07 -1.44 -10.99
CA LEU A 17 -21.92 -2.28 -11.31
C LEU A 17 -20.57 -1.58 -11.15
N SER A 18 -20.54 -0.27 -10.92
CA SER A 18 -19.30 0.46 -10.66
C SER A 18 -18.87 0.27 -9.21
N THR A 19 -18.29 -0.87 -8.89
CA THR A 19 -17.51 -0.98 -7.66
C THR A 19 -16.25 -0.13 -7.82
N PRO A 20 -15.87 0.69 -6.82
CA PRO A 20 -14.53 1.24 -6.78
C PRO A 20 -13.59 0.05 -6.53
N ALA A 21 -13.13 -0.58 -7.61
CA ALA A 21 -11.90 -1.33 -7.55
C ALA A 21 -10.83 -0.32 -7.07
N ASN A 22 -10.07 -0.67 -6.04
CA ASN A 22 -8.78 -0.02 -5.82
C ASN A 22 -7.94 -0.33 -7.06
N ALA A 23 -8.15 0.47 -8.12
CA ALA A 23 -7.50 0.27 -9.40
C ALA A 23 -6.04 0.54 -9.12
N GLN A 24 -5.25 -0.54 -9.10
CA GLN A 24 -3.81 -0.42 -9.00
C GLN A 24 -3.35 0.56 -10.08
N GLN A 25 -2.52 1.52 -9.71
CA GLN A 25 -2.00 2.52 -10.62
C GLN A 25 -0.58 2.14 -11.04
N ALA A 26 -0.20 2.55 -12.24
CA ALA A 26 1.17 2.37 -12.70
C ALA A 26 2.14 2.98 -11.67
N GLY A 27 3.10 2.18 -11.21
CA GLY A 27 4.03 2.57 -10.16
C GLY A 27 3.61 2.23 -8.72
N ASP A 28 2.46 1.59 -8.50
CA ASP A 28 2.19 0.92 -7.23
C ASP A 28 3.13 -0.27 -7.04
N TYR A 29 3.47 -0.56 -5.79
CA TYR A 29 4.32 -1.68 -5.41
C TYR A 29 3.61 -2.62 -4.44
N ARG A 30 3.94 -3.90 -4.50
CA ARG A 30 3.59 -4.87 -3.45
C ARG A 30 4.74 -5.82 -3.15
N SER A 31 4.85 -6.25 -1.90
CA SER A 31 5.85 -7.24 -1.51
C SER A 31 5.53 -8.62 -2.11
N THR A 32 6.54 -9.44 -2.28
CA THR A 32 6.37 -10.91 -2.32
C THR A 32 6.06 -11.44 -0.91
N ILE A 33 5.56 -12.67 -0.80
CA ILE A 33 5.26 -13.31 0.49
C ILE A 33 6.55 -13.97 1.01
N ALA A 34 7.40 -13.18 1.64
CA ALA A 34 8.70 -13.61 2.15
C ALA A 34 9.19 -12.73 3.32
N VAL A 35 10.30 -13.12 3.93
CA VAL A 35 11.06 -12.30 4.87
C VAL A 35 12.24 -11.67 4.14
N PHE A 36 12.34 -10.35 4.12
CA PHE A 36 13.40 -9.64 3.38
C PHE A 36 13.59 -8.18 3.82
N ASN A 37 14.65 -7.56 3.31
CA ASN A 37 14.96 -6.15 3.48
C ASN A 37 14.26 -5.31 2.41
N TRP A 38 13.80 -4.12 2.76
CA TRP A 38 13.08 -3.23 1.85
C TRP A 38 13.86 -2.95 0.56
N THR A 39 15.18 -2.89 0.64
CA THR A 39 16.07 -2.65 -0.51
C THR A 39 16.24 -3.84 -1.48
N ASP A 40 15.74 -5.03 -1.15
CA ASP A 40 15.81 -6.21 -2.02
C ASP A 40 14.80 -6.10 -3.17
N LEU A 41 15.25 -5.55 -4.31
CA LEU A 41 14.48 -5.35 -5.53
C LEU A 41 13.73 -6.61 -5.99
N SER A 42 14.35 -7.79 -5.85
CA SER A 42 13.80 -9.06 -6.33
C SER A 42 12.54 -9.50 -5.58
N ARG A 43 12.27 -8.88 -4.43
CA ARG A 43 11.17 -9.19 -3.52
C ARG A 43 9.98 -8.26 -3.68
N TRP A 44 10.02 -7.37 -4.66
CA TRP A 44 8.94 -6.47 -5.01
C TRP A 44 8.29 -6.88 -6.34
N GLU A 45 7.00 -6.58 -6.44
CA GLU A 45 6.26 -6.52 -7.69
C GLU A 45 5.81 -5.07 -7.87
N ARG A 46 5.98 -4.52 -9.07
CA ARG A 46 5.52 -3.19 -9.46
C ARG A 46 4.38 -3.32 -10.46
N PHE A 47 3.32 -2.55 -10.26
CA PHE A 47 2.19 -2.56 -11.18
C PHE A 47 2.52 -1.73 -12.42
N GLU A 48 2.47 -2.38 -13.58
CA GLU A 48 2.76 -1.79 -14.88
C GLU A 48 1.87 -2.44 -15.96
N ASN A 49 1.31 -1.59 -16.83
CA ASN A 49 0.50 -2.02 -17.97
C ASN A 49 -0.60 -3.03 -17.61
N GLY A 50 -1.27 -2.84 -16.46
CA GLY A 50 -2.35 -3.72 -16.02
C GLY A 50 -1.91 -5.01 -15.34
N SER A 51 -0.60 -5.19 -15.06
CA SER A 51 -0.05 -6.41 -14.48
C SER A 51 1.00 -6.13 -13.42
N TRP A 52 1.18 -7.08 -12.50
CA TRP A 52 2.26 -7.05 -11.52
C TRP A 52 3.50 -7.70 -12.13
N GLN A 53 4.62 -6.98 -12.13
CA GLN A 53 5.87 -7.40 -12.76
C GLN A 53 7.05 -7.19 -11.80
N THR A 54 8.13 -7.96 -11.94
CA THR A 54 9.37 -7.68 -11.20
C THR A 54 9.94 -6.33 -11.66
N PRO A 55 10.16 -5.36 -10.76
CA PRO A 55 10.72 -4.08 -11.15
C PRO A 55 12.15 -4.22 -11.67
N THR A 56 12.46 -3.46 -12.70
CA THR A 56 13.79 -3.39 -13.32
C THR A 56 14.75 -2.52 -12.49
N PRO A 57 16.07 -2.61 -12.70
CA PRO A 57 17.04 -1.76 -11.99
C PRO A 57 16.81 -0.24 -12.16
N SER A 58 16.22 0.18 -13.29
CA SER A 58 15.86 1.60 -13.53
C SER A 58 14.57 2.04 -12.83
N GLN A 59 13.73 1.09 -12.41
CA GLN A 59 12.54 1.36 -11.59
C GLN A 59 12.85 1.27 -10.09
N GLY A 60 13.76 0.37 -9.71
CA GLY A 60 14.21 0.25 -8.33
C GLY A 60 13.16 -0.30 -7.36
N TYR A 61 13.57 -0.42 -6.09
CA TYR A 61 12.66 -0.74 -4.99
C TYR A 61 11.81 0.48 -4.61
N PRO A 62 10.71 0.32 -3.86
CA PRO A 62 9.84 1.45 -3.54
C PRO A 62 10.59 2.56 -2.80
N GLY A 63 10.52 3.79 -3.30
CA GLY A 63 11.22 4.93 -2.72
C GLY A 63 12.70 5.04 -3.07
N GLN A 64 13.24 4.20 -3.97
CA GLN A 64 14.60 4.41 -4.51
C GLN A 64 14.65 5.61 -5.46
N TYR A 65 13.62 5.75 -6.29
CA TYR A 65 13.46 6.84 -7.25
C TYR A 65 12.09 7.52 -7.08
N PRO A 66 11.93 8.77 -7.58
CA PRO A 66 10.66 9.48 -7.54
C PRO A 66 9.53 8.74 -8.26
N GLY A 67 8.29 9.01 -7.86
CA GLY A 67 7.09 8.45 -8.52
C GLY A 67 6.67 7.07 -8.02
N THR A 68 7.16 6.64 -6.85
CA THR A 68 6.62 5.46 -6.18
C THR A 68 5.18 5.73 -5.73
N GLY A 69 4.25 4.89 -6.19
CA GLY A 69 2.83 4.93 -5.81
C GLY A 69 2.56 4.37 -4.42
N THR A 70 1.43 3.70 -4.28
CA THR A 70 1.08 3.00 -3.03
C THR A 70 1.92 1.74 -2.88
N VAL A 71 2.49 1.53 -1.69
CA VAL A 71 3.23 0.33 -1.35
C VAL A 71 2.39 -0.56 -0.45
N THR A 72 2.19 -1.82 -0.86
CA THR A 72 1.44 -2.81 -0.08
C THR A 72 2.37 -3.89 0.46
N ILE A 73 2.44 -4.02 1.78
CA ILE A 73 3.07 -5.17 2.45
C ILE A 73 2.02 -6.27 2.54
N ARG A 74 2.17 -7.31 1.72
CA ARG A 74 1.19 -8.40 1.62
C ARG A 74 1.14 -9.21 2.91
N ASP A 75 -0.04 -9.78 3.16
CA ASP A 75 -0.21 -10.77 4.23
C ASP A 75 0.80 -11.92 4.09
N GLY A 76 1.34 -12.36 5.23
CA GLY A 76 2.42 -13.34 5.32
C GLY A 76 3.84 -12.83 4.98
N ALA A 77 4.01 -11.58 4.53
CA ALA A 77 5.34 -11.00 4.33
C ALA A 77 5.87 -10.32 5.61
N THR A 78 7.19 -10.37 5.81
CA THR A 78 7.89 -9.57 6.83
C THR A 78 8.95 -8.73 6.13
N VAL A 79 8.76 -7.42 6.12
CA VAL A 79 9.64 -6.48 5.42
C VAL A 79 10.35 -5.60 6.44
N THR A 80 11.68 -5.55 6.35
CA THR A 80 12.52 -4.73 7.22
C THR A 80 12.99 -3.48 6.48
N ILE A 81 12.68 -2.30 6.99
CA ILE A 81 13.29 -1.03 6.56
C ILE A 81 14.73 -1.02 7.08
N ASP A 82 15.66 -1.32 6.18
CA ASP A 82 17.11 -1.40 6.41
C ASP A 82 17.87 -0.17 5.90
N PHE A 83 17.15 0.82 5.35
CA PHE A 83 17.71 2.09 4.88
C PHE A 83 16.72 3.25 5.05
N ASN A 84 17.21 4.49 5.01
CA ASN A 84 16.36 5.68 5.05
C ASN A 84 15.74 5.97 3.69
N ILE A 85 14.41 6.02 3.63
CA ILE A 85 13.71 6.58 2.48
C ILE A 85 13.55 8.07 2.74
N LEU A 86 14.54 8.82 2.25
CA LEU A 86 14.63 10.26 2.41
C LEU A 86 13.45 10.97 1.70
N PRO A 87 13.02 12.13 2.21
CA PRO A 87 11.79 12.79 1.76
C PRO A 87 11.76 13.12 0.27
N GLU A 88 12.90 13.25 -0.41
CA GLU A 88 12.96 13.50 -1.85
C GLU A 88 12.36 12.35 -2.68
N ASN A 89 12.37 11.11 -2.14
CA ASN A 89 11.82 9.91 -2.77
C ASN A 89 10.73 9.26 -1.91
N GLN A 90 9.87 10.07 -1.28
CA GLN A 90 8.75 9.56 -0.50
C GLN A 90 7.83 8.64 -1.33
N ILE A 91 7.20 7.68 -0.66
CA ILE A 91 6.19 6.81 -1.28
C ILE A 91 4.81 7.47 -1.25
N GLY A 92 3.94 7.17 -2.22
CA GLY A 92 2.61 7.79 -2.31
C GLY A 92 1.70 7.42 -1.14
N GLY A 93 1.68 6.15 -0.76
CA GLY A 93 0.88 5.62 0.34
C GLY A 93 1.41 4.28 0.85
N LEU A 94 0.97 3.85 2.03
CA LEU A 94 1.41 2.60 2.63
C LEU A 94 0.21 1.79 3.15
N VAL A 95 0.13 0.53 2.72
CA VAL A 95 -0.82 -0.46 3.23
C VAL A 95 -0.05 -1.62 3.83
N VAL A 96 -0.31 -1.94 5.09
CA VAL A 96 0.37 -3.05 5.80
C VAL A 96 -0.64 -4.14 6.15
N SER A 97 -0.59 -5.24 5.41
CA SER A 97 -1.35 -6.47 5.69
C SER A 97 -0.50 -7.57 6.32
N GLY A 98 0.81 -7.58 6.03
CA GLY A 98 1.80 -8.43 6.72
C GLY A 98 2.49 -7.68 7.86
N THR A 99 3.80 -7.88 8.01
CA THR A 99 4.63 -7.19 9.00
C THR A 99 5.57 -6.21 8.31
N LEU A 100 5.52 -4.94 8.71
CA LEU A 100 6.53 -3.94 8.41
C LEU A 100 7.27 -3.58 9.68
N GLN A 101 8.60 -3.64 9.66
CA GLN A 101 9.45 -3.30 10.79
C GLN A 101 10.62 -2.45 10.35
N PHE A 102 11.21 -1.69 11.27
CA PHE A 102 12.53 -1.10 11.06
C PHE A 102 13.63 -2.04 11.56
N ASP A 103 14.82 -1.95 10.98
CA ASP A 103 15.98 -2.61 11.57
C ASP A 103 16.28 -2.04 12.98
N ASN A 104 17.22 -2.66 13.68
CA ASN A 104 17.62 -2.19 15.03
C ASN A 104 18.50 -0.93 14.98
N THR A 105 18.63 -0.28 13.82
CA THR A 105 19.38 0.96 13.66
C THR A 105 18.48 2.14 14.01
N SER A 106 18.93 2.98 14.95
CA SER A 106 18.18 4.19 15.31
C SER A 106 18.16 5.20 14.16
N GLY A 107 17.07 5.98 14.07
CA GLY A 107 16.97 7.07 13.11
C GLY A 107 16.54 6.66 11.70
N ARG A 108 16.04 5.43 11.53
CA ARG A 108 15.37 5.07 10.27
C ARG A 108 14.14 5.92 10.02
N VAL A 109 14.00 6.37 8.77
CA VAL A 109 12.88 7.18 8.32
C VAL A 109 12.25 6.55 7.08
N LEU A 110 10.93 6.37 7.13
CA LEU A 110 10.07 6.15 5.97
C LEU A 110 9.16 7.36 5.82
N THR A 111 9.24 8.04 4.67
CA THR A 111 8.38 9.19 4.36
C THR A 111 7.22 8.74 3.47
N VAL A 112 5.98 8.99 3.92
CA VAL A 112 4.74 8.63 3.23
C VAL A 112 3.95 9.89 2.89
N GLY A 113 3.55 9.99 1.62
CA GLY A 113 2.78 11.09 1.07
C GLY A 113 1.28 11.05 1.45
N SER A 114 0.46 11.72 0.64
CA SER A 114 -0.98 11.93 0.89
C SER A 114 -1.84 10.67 0.84
N GLY A 115 -1.34 9.55 0.30
CA GLY A 115 -2.02 8.26 0.38
C GLY A 115 -2.14 7.75 1.82
N GLY A 116 -1.33 8.29 2.73
CA GLY A 116 -1.38 7.99 4.15
C GLY A 116 -0.94 6.55 4.47
N VAL A 117 -1.20 6.14 5.71
CA VAL A 117 -0.81 4.83 6.22
C VAL A 117 -2.05 4.09 6.72
N THR A 118 -2.24 2.88 6.20
CA THR A 118 -3.30 1.96 6.59
C THR A 118 -2.68 0.66 7.11
N ILE A 119 -3.02 0.30 8.34
CA ILE A 119 -2.71 -1.03 8.88
C ILE A 119 -3.98 -1.89 8.73
N ALA A 120 -3.93 -2.89 7.85
CA ALA A 120 -5.06 -3.79 7.62
C ALA A 120 -5.25 -4.75 8.83
N PRO A 121 -6.43 -5.38 8.98
CA PRO A 121 -6.63 -6.37 10.03
C PRO A 121 -5.58 -7.48 9.97
N GLY A 122 -4.88 -7.72 11.08
CA GLY A 122 -3.79 -8.70 11.16
C GLY A 122 -2.40 -8.15 10.77
N GLY A 123 -2.36 -7.00 10.08
CA GLY A 123 -1.12 -6.30 9.77
C GLY A 123 -0.42 -5.77 11.01
N GLN A 124 0.91 -5.79 10.99
CA GLN A 124 1.76 -5.34 12.09
C GLN A 124 2.73 -4.28 11.61
N PHE A 125 2.80 -3.19 12.35
CA PHE A 125 3.82 -2.16 12.17
C PHE A 125 4.65 -2.09 13.45
N ASN A 126 5.89 -2.57 13.39
CA ASN A 126 6.81 -2.62 14.52
C ASN A 126 7.85 -1.51 14.39
N ALA A 127 7.60 -0.38 15.04
CA ALA A 127 8.46 0.79 14.95
C ALA A 127 9.52 0.83 16.07
N SER A 128 10.76 0.49 15.72
CA SER A 128 11.97 1.00 16.40
C SER A 128 12.44 2.34 15.82
N GLY A 129 11.92 2.75 14.64
CA GLY A 129 12.26 3.97 13.91
C GLY A 129 11.14 5.02 13.87
N THR A 130 11.26 6.03 12.99
CA THR A 130 10.26 7.11 12.82
C THR A 130 9.50 6.97 11.50
N LEU A 131 8.17 6.94 11.59
CA LEU A 131 7.28 7.07 10.44
C LEU A 131 6.86 8.52 10.28
N LYS A 132 7.11 9.12 9.10
CA LYS A 132 6.63 10.47 8.78
C LYS A 132 5.47 10.37 7.80
N THR A 133 4.30 10.83 8.22
CA THR A 133 3.08 10.87 7.39
C THR A 133 2.62 12.31 7.23
N MET A 134 2.13 12.67 6.04
CA MET A 134 1.63 14.03 5.80
C MET A 134 0.21 14.29 6.31
N GLU A 135 -0.65 13.26 6.45
CA GLU A 135 -2.10 13.51 6.56
C GLU A 135 -2.88 12.75 7.63
N THR A 136 -2.39 11.64 8.24
CA THR A 136 -2.91 10.89 9.43
C THR A 136 -2.66 9.37 9.29
N ILE A 137 -2.38 8.67 10.40
CA ILE A 137 -2.33 7.18 10.48
C ILE A 137 -3.74 6.64 10.76
N ARG A 138 -4.27 5.73 9.92
CA ARG A 138 -5.58 5.10 10.12
C ARG A 138 -5.43 3.67 10.66
N ILE A 139 -5.95 3.41 11.87
CA ILE A 139 -6.00 2.08 12.49
C ILE A 139 -7.48 1.66 12.61
N PRO A 140 -7.95 0.63 11.89
CA PRO A 140 -9.31 0.14 12.01
C PRO A 140 -9.50 -0.56 13.37
N LEU A 141 -10.20 0.10 14.29
CA LEU A 141 -10.55 -0.46 15.60
C LEU A 141 -11.60 -1.57 15.46
N ARG A 142 -11.36 -2.73 16.10
CA ARG A 142 -12.44 -3.68 16.45
C ARG A 142 -12.61 -3.71 17.96
N PHE A 143 -13.53 -2.91 18.48
CA PHE A 143 -14.01 -3.07 19.85
C PHE A 143 -14.94 -4.29 19.90
N LYS A 144 -14.51 -5.39 20.52
CA LYS A 144 -15.44 -6.39 21.04
C LYS A 144 -15.89 -5.88 22.41
N MET A 145 -17.11 -5.35 22.50
CA MET A 145 -17.75 -5.18 23.80
C MET A 145 -17.99 -6.58 24.37
N ALA A 146 -17.33 -6.89 25.50
CA ALA A 146 -17.70 -8.04 26.30
C ALA A 146 -19.08 -7.73 26.91
N ALA A 147 -20.11 -8.43 26.45
CA ALA A 147 -21.39 -8.45 27.16
C ALA A 147 -21.14 -9.10 28.53
N HIS A 148 -21.50 -8.39 29.60
CA HIS A 148 -21.54 -8.90 30.97
C HIS A 148 -22.59 -10.00 31.13
#